data_AF-A0A2A5DCP8-F1
#
_entry.id   AF-A0A2A5DCP8-F1
#
_cell.length_a   1.000
_cell.length_b   1.000
_cell.length_c   1.000
_cell.angle_alpha   90.00
_cell.angle_beta   90.00
_cell.angle_gamma   90.00
#
_symmetry.space_group_name_H-M   'P 1'
#
loop_
_entity.id
_entity.type
_entity.pdbx_description
1 polymer ?
#
loop_
_entity_poly.entity_id
_entity_poly.type
_entity_poly.pdbx_seq_one_letter_code
_entity_poly.pdbx_strand_id
1 'polypeptide(L)'
;MATGLSNSLTRQIGEHLVTAELGRRGIVATPFAGNIPNIDILAFAEKVTAPIQVKAITPKSPSWQFDVRRFLEVDITPKGQIIQGKNEDLDRNLFCVFIALGDELGKDDFLHFQNGVAARSFSEKLSRETVTKEYQVYPLCHLEKRAE
;
A
#
# COMPACT_ATOMS: atom_id res chain seq x y z
N MET A 1 -17.47 8.75 -10.18
CA MET A 1 -16.69 9.06 -8.96
C MET A 1 -17.02 8.01 -7.91
N ALA A 2 -16.03 7.46 -7.22
CA ALA A 2 -16.29 6.62 -6.04
C ALA A 2 -16.91 7.50 -4.94
N THR A 3 -17.98 7.02 -4.31
CA THR A 3 -18.59 7.68 -3.16
C THR A 3 -17.80 7.33 -1.90
N GLY A 4 -17.97 8.09 -0.81
CA GLY A 4 -17.36 7.74 0.48
C GLY A 4 -17.74 6.32 0.94
N LEU A 5 -18.97 5.90 0.66
CA LEU A 5 -19.44 4.54 0.93
C LEU A 5 -18.70 3.49 0.10
N SER A 6 -18.51 3.70 -1.22
CA SER A 6 -17.80 2.69 -2.03
C SER A 6 -16.36 2.51 -1.59
N ASN A 7 -15.67 3.59 -1.19
CA ASN A 7 -14.31 3.49 -0.66
C ASN A 7 -14.28 2.73 0.67
N SER A 8 -15.26 3.00 1.54
CA SER A 8 -15.41 2.27 2.81
C SER A 8 -15.64 0.78 2.58
N LEU A 9 -16.48 0.42 1.62
CA LEU A 9 -16.76 -0.97 1.28
C LEU A 9 -15.54 -1.65 0.67
N THR A 10 -14.83 -1.01 -0.26
CA THR A 10 -13.58 -1.56 -0.83
C THR A 10 -12.56 -1.85 0.26
N ARG A 11 -12.37 -0.93 1.22
CA ARG A 11 -11.49 -1.14 2.37
C ARG A 11 -11.95 -2.33 3.22
N GLN A 12 -13.22 -2.34 3.61
CA GLN A 12 -13.79 -3.39 4.46
C GLN A 12 -13.69 -4.77 3.80
N ILE A 13 -14.03 -4.88 2.51
CA ILE A 13 -13.92 -6.13 1.75
C ILE A 13 -12.47 -6.62 1.76
N GLY A 14 -11.51 -5.74 1.50
CA GLY A 14 -10.09 -6.12 1.50
C GLY A 14 -9.60 -6.64 2.85
N GLU A 15 -9.92 -5.95 3.95
CA GLU A 15 -9.54 -6.37 5.30
C GLU A 15 -10.11 -7.75 5.66
N HIS A 16 -11.37 -8.01 5.30
CA HIS A 16 -12.03 -9.28 5.60
C HIS A 16 -11.54 -10.42 4.71
N LEU A 17 -11.25 -10.16 3.42
CA LEU A 17 -10.66 -11.15 2.53
C LEU A 17 -9.28 -11.61 3.01
N VAL A 18 -8.43 -10.67 3.43
CA VAL A 18 -7.10 -11.01 3.99
C VAL A 18 -7.26 -11.80 5.28
N THR A 19 -8.18 -11.40 6.16
CA THR A 19 -8.47 -12.15 7.39
C THR A 19 -8.91 -13.58 7.09
N ALA A 20 -9.78 -13.77 6.11
CA ALA A 20 -10.24 -15.10 5.68
C ALA A 20 -9.09 -15.95 5.11
N GLU A 21 -8.22 -15.35 4.31
CA GLU A 21 -7.07 -16.04 3.71
C GLU A 21 -6.02 -16.43 4.75
N LEU A 22 -5.79 -15.57 5.76
CA LEU A 22 -4.96 -15.92 6.93
C LEU A 22 -5.58 -17.10 7.70
N GLY A 23 -6.89 -17.08 7.93
CA GLY A 23 -7.61 -18.17 8.58
C GLY A 23 -7.49 -19.51 7.84
N ARG A 24 -7.57 -19.49 6.49
CA ARG A 24 -7.34 -20.68 5.65
C ARG A 24 -5.94 -21.29 5.82
N ARG A 25 -4.96 -20.48 6.24
CA ARG A 25 -3.58 -20.89 6.50
C ARG A 25 -3.32 -21.26 7.96
N GLY A 26 -4.35 -21.31 8.79
CA GLY A 26 -4.22 -21.59 10.22
C GLY A 26 -3.68 -20.42 11.05
N ILE A 27 -3.72 -19.19 10.51
CA ILE A 27 -3.27 -17.99 11.19
C ILE A 27 -4.49 -17.30 11.81
N VAL A 28 -4.43 -17.05 13.13
CA VAL A 28 -5.48 -16.27 13.81
C VAL A 28 -5.30 -14.81 13.43
N ALA A 29 -6.36 -14.15 12.94
CA ALA A 29 -6.28 -12.76 12.54
C ALA A 29 -7.55 -12.00 12.93
N THR A 30 -7.41 -10.73 13.31
CA THR A 30 -8.53 -9.85 13.63
C THR A 30 -8.37 -8.49 12.95
N PRO A 31 -9.34 -8.05 12.14
CA PRO A 31 -9.38 -6.70 11.61
C PRO A 31 -9.86 -5.71 12.69
N PHE A 32 -9.29 -4.51 12.71
CA PHE A 32 -9.75 -3.46 13.62
C PHE A 32 -11.05 -2.83 13.12
N ALA A 33 -11.99 -2.58 14.03
CA ALA A 33 -13.28 -1.96 13.71
C ALA A 33 -13.18 -0.43 13.42
N GLY A 34 -12.01 0.17 13.63
CA GLY A 34 -11.75 1.59 13.43
C GLY A 34 -10.40 1.82 12.78
N ASN A 35 -10.15 3.06 12.38
CA ASN A 35 -8.89 3.43 11.75
C ASN A 35 -7.78 3.54 12.80
N ILE A 36 -7.01 2.47 12.97
CA ILE A 36 -5.74 2.52 13.69
C ILE A 36 -4.65 2.97 12.71
N PRO A 37 -3.81 3.95 13.07
CA PRO A 37 -2.75 4.40 12.17
C PRO A 37 -1.88 3.23 11.71
N ASN A 38 -1.84 3.02 10.39
CA ASN A 38 -0.96 2.06 9.69
C ASN A 38 -1.21 0.57 9.96
N ILE A 39 -2.20 0.19 10.78
CA ILE A 39 -2.48 -1.21 11.08
C ILE A 39 -3.98 -1.44 10.87
N ASP A 40 -4.28 -2.37 9.98
CA ASP A 40 -5.67 -2.73 9.66
C ASP A 40 -6.03 -4.10 10.27
N ILE A 41 -5.07 -5.02 10.34
CA ILE A 41 -5.24 -6.38 10.90
C ILE A 41 -4.11 -6.70 11.89
N LEU A 42 -4.44 -7.40 12.97
CA LEU A 42 -3.47 -8.05 13.84
C LEU A 42 -3.53 -9.58 13.64
N ALA A 43 -2.42 -10.16 13.21
CA ALA A 43 -2.29 -11.60 13.00
C ALA A 43 -1.43 -12.25 14.10
N PHE A 44 -1.72 -13.51 14.42
CA PHE A 44 -1.00 -14.30 15.41
C PHE A 44 -0.84 -15.74 14.93
N ALA A 45 0.41 -16.20 14.90
CA ALA A 45 0.78 -17.59 14.63
C ALA A 45 2.10 -17.90 15.34
N GLU A 46 2.29 -19.14 15.79
CA GLU A 46 3.58 -19.61 16.35
C GLU A 46 4.14 -18.73 17.50
N LYS A 47 3.27 -18.16 18.34
CA LYS A 47 3.63 -17.21 19.42
C LYS A 47 4.19 -15.86 18.93
N VAL A 48 4.06 -15.56 17.65
CA VAL A 48 4.44 -14.30 17.03
C VAL A 48 3.20 -13.53 16.63
N THR A 49 3.18 -12.24 16.96
CA THR A 49 2.15 -11.30 16.53
C THR A 49 2.71 -10.42 15.41
N ALA A 50 1.94 -10.22 14.35
CA ALA A 50 2.32 -9.39 13.21
C ALA A 50 1.22 -8.36 12.89
N PRO A 51 1.52 -7.05 12.91
CA PRO A 51 0.63 -6.04 12.36
C PRO A 51 0.64 -6.10 10.84
N ILE A 52 -0.53 -5.97 10.22
CA ILE A 52 -0.70 -5.99 8.77
C ILE A 52 -1.48 -4.75 8.33
N GLN A 53 -0.95 -4.07 7.31
CA GLN A 53 -1.63 -3.02 6.58
C GLN A 53 -2.26 -3.57 5.31
N VAL A 54 -3.51 -3.23 5.03
CA VAL A 54 -4.24 -3.67 3.84
C VAL A 54 -4.51 -2.51 2.90
N LYS A 55 -4.31 -2.73 1.60
CA LYS A 55 -4.65 -1.76 0.55
C LYS A 55 -5.41 -2.45 -0.59
N ALA A 56 -6.71 -2.20 -0.64
CA ALA A 56 -7.57 -2.73 -1.70
C ALA A 56 -7.87 -1.68 -2.77
N ILE A 57 -7.90 -2.12 -4.03
CA ILE A 57 -8.40 -1.38 -5.18
C ILE A 57 -9.50 -2.17 -5.89
N THR A 58 -10.25 -1.52 -6.77
CA THR A 58 -11.27 -2.18 -7.61
C THR A 58 -10.93 -2.00 -9.08
N PRO A 59 -11.52 -2.78 -10.00
CA PRO A 59 -11.29 -2.60 -11.44
C PRO A 59 -11.75 -1.22 -11.92
N LYS A 60 -12.74 -0.63 -11.23
CA LYS A 60 -13.27 0.72 -11.47
C LYS A 60 -12.33 1.84 -11.01
N SER A 61 -11.38 1.55 -10.13
CA SER A 61 -10.37 2.50 -9.64
C SER A 61 -9.03 1.76 -9.46
N PRO A 62 -8.33 1.48 -10.58
CA PRO A 62 -7.26 0.48 -10.62
C PRO A 62 -5.89 1.03 -10.17
N SER A 63 -5.86 2.04 -9.31
CA SER A 63 -4.61 2.68 -8.89
C SER A 63 -4.52 2.81 -7.37
N TRP A 64 -3.39 2.34 -6.84
CA TRP A 64 -3.04 2.56 -5.45
C TRP A 64 -2.46 3.96 -5.28
N GLN A 65 -3.06 4.76 -4.41
CA GLN A 65 -2.59 6.10 -4.09
C GLN A 65 -1.81 6.07 -2.78
N PHE A 66 -0.64 6.72 -2.79
CA PHE A 66 0.25 6.82 -1.63
C PHE A 66 0.65 8.26 -1.37
N ASP A 67 0.79 8.59 -0.09
CA ASP A 67 1.52 9.77 0.32
C ASP A 67 3.02 9.44 0.32
N VAL A 68 3.76 10.03 -0.62
CA VAL A 68 5.20 9.82 -0.77
C VAL A 68 5.99 10.18 0.48
N ARG A 69 5.49 11.12 1.30
CA ARG A 69 6.13 11.57 2.55
C ARG A 69 6.17 10.49 3.63
N ARG A 70 5.34 9.45 3.48
CA ARG A 70 5.43 8.25 4.34
C ARG A 70 6.71 7.46 4.09
N PHE A 71 7.29 7.56 2.89
CA PHE A 71 8.43 6.74 2.48
C PHE A 71 9.72 7.56 2.38
N LEU A 72 9.60 8.85 2.11
CA LEU A 72 10.70 9.76 1.84
C LEU A 72 10.59 11.01 2.69
N GLU A 73 11.73 11.57 3.06
CA GLU A 73 11.83 12.92 3.60
C GLU A 73 11.75 13.91 2.43
N VAL A 74 10.70 14.72 2.42
CA VAL A 74 10.40 15.64 1.32
C VAL A 74 10.24 17.05 1.86
N ASP A 75 11.11 17.95 1.41
CA ASP A 75 10.98 19.38 1.64
C ASP A 75 10.20 20.03 0.50
N ILE A 76 9.16 20.77 0.85
CA ILE A 76 8.36 21.53 -0.11
C ILE A 76 8.94 22.94 -0.20
N THR A 77 9.39 23.33 -1.39
CA THR A 77 9.95 24.65 -1.68
C THR A 77 9.10 25.37 -2.73
N PRO A 78 9.25 26.70 -2.91
CA PRO A 78 8.58 27.42 -3.99
C PRO A 78 8.95 26.94 -5.40
N LYS A 79 10.08 26.24 -5.55
CA LYS A 79 10.59 25.73 -6.84
C LYS A 79 10.23 24.26 -7.08
N GLY A 80 9.57 23.59 -6.13
CA GLY A 80 9.23 22.17 -6.22
C GLY A 80 9.54 21.41 -4.94
N GLN A 81 9.67 20.09 -5.09
CA GLN A 81 9.91 19.16 -3.98
C GLN A 81 11.35 18.67 -4.00
N ILE A 82 12.02 18.69 -2.83
CA ILE A 82 13.37 18.18 -2.66
C ILE A 82 13.29 16.92 -1.81
N ILE A 83 13.85 15.81 -2.31
CA ILE A 83 13.94 14.54 -1.58
C ILE A 83 15.26 14.54 -0.82
N GLN A 84 15.19 14.60 0.51
CA GLN A 84 16.39 14.59 1.37
C GLN A 84 16.91 13.17 1.61
N GLY A 85 16.01 12.19 1.55
CA GLY A 85 16.36 10.79 1.79
C GLY A 85 15.15 9.92 2.03
N LYS A 86 15.40 8.75 2.62
CA LYS A 86 14.35 7.84 3.08
C LYS A 86 13.81 8.36 4.40
N ASN A 87 12.51 8.18 4.63
CA ASN A 87 11.94 8.40 5.94
C ASN A 87 12.47 7.33 6.91
N GLU A 88 13.22 7.73 7.93
CA GLU A 88 13.79 6.81 8.92
C GLU A 88 12.80 6.37 10.00
N ASP A 89 11.71 7.11 10.20
CA ASP A 89 10.62 6.73 11.10
C ASP A 89 9.68 5.67 10.50
N LEU A 90 9.92 5.28 9.24
CA LEU A 90 9.14 4.25 8.58
C LEU A 90 9.36 2.89 9.24
N ASP A 91 8.29 2.27 9.76
CA ASP A 91 8.32 0.85 10.12
C ASP A 91 8.51 0.02 8.85
N ARG A 92 9.75 -0.43 8.64
CA ARG A 92 10.17 -1.22 7.47
C ARG A 92 9.69 -2.67 7.55
N ASN A 93 9.35 -3.15 8.75
CA ASN A 93 8.94 -4.53 9.00
C ASN A 93 7.42 -4.72 8.97
N LEU A 94 6.65 -3.62 8.91
CA LEU A 94 5.20 -3.67 8.70
C LEU A 94 4.86 -4.48 7.44
N PHE A 95 4.06 -5.53 7.62
CA PHE A 95 3.58 -6.35 6.51
C PHE A 95 2.45 -5.63 5.79
N CYS A 96 2.56 -5.52 4.47
CA CYS A 96 1.56 -4.91 3.61
C CYS A 96 0.94 -5.99 2.72
N VAL A 97 -0.39 -6.03 2.69
CA VAL A 97 -1.14 -6.87 1.75
C VAL A 97 -1.98 -5.98 0.84
N PHE A 98 -1.68 -6.04 -0.45
CA PHE A 98 -2.38 -5.32 -1.49
C PHE A 98 -3.30 -6.27 -2.21
N ILE A 99 -4.50 -5.80 -2.53
CA ILE A 99 -5.53 -6.62 -3.14
C ILE A 99 -6.11 -5.84 -4.33
N ALA A 100 -6.06 -6.43 -5.50
CA ALA A 100 -6.91 -6.00 -6.60
C ALA A 100 -8.19 -6.85 -6.56
N LEU A 101 -9.30 -6.22 -6.18
CA LEU A 101 -10.58 -6.92 -6.11
C LEU A 101 -11.05 -7.26 -7.52
N GLY A 102 -11.52 -8.49 -7.70
CA GLY A 102 -12.17 -8.92 -8.92
C GLY A 102 -13.61 -8.38 -8.99
N ASP A 103 -14.18 -8.38 -10.19
CA ASP A 103 -15.63 -8.15 -10.36
C ASP A 103 -16.47 -9.37 -9.93
N GLU A 104 -15.82 -10.53 -9.72
CA GLU A 104 -16.43 -11.80 -9.31
C GLU A 104 -15.63 -12.46 -8.18
N LEU A 105 -16.31 -13.28 -7.39
CA LEU A 105 -15.70 -14.06 -6.32
C LEU A 105 -14.57 -14.96 -6.87
N GLY A 106 -13.41 -14.90 -6.23
CA GLY A 106 -12.27 -15.74 -6.60
C GLY A 106 -11.41 -15.18 -7.74
N LYS A 107 -11.71 -13.97 -8.23
CA LYS A 107 -10.87 -13.21 -9.17
C LYS A 107 -10.08 -12.09 -8.48
N ASP A 108 -9.86 -12.23 -7.16
CA ASP A 108 -9.08 -11.27 -6.38
C ASP A 108 -7.60 -11.61 -6.44
N ASP A 109 -6.76 -10.63 -6.76
CA ASP A 109 -5.30 -10.80 -6.82
C ASP A 109 -4.64 -10.27 -5.55
N PHE A 110 -3.87 -11.12 -4.86
CA PHE A 110 -3.17 -10.79 -3.63
C PHE A 110 -1.67 -10.57 -3.87
N LEU A 111 -1.16 -9.43 -3.40
CA LEU A 111 0.25 -9.07 -3.39
C LEU A 111 0.67 -8.83 -1.94
N HIS A 112 1.76 -9.43 -1.49
CA HIS A 112 2.24 -9.25 -0.11
C HIS A 112 3.73 -8.89 -0.10
N PHE A 113 4.10 -7.91 0.73
CA PHE A 113 5.47 -7.46 0.86
C PHE A 113 5.66 -6.70 2.18
N GLN A 114 6.91 -6.49 2.58
CA GLN A 114 7.23 -5.62 3.71
C GLN A 114 7.37 -4.17 3.25
N ASN A 115 6.94 -3.24 4.09
CA ASN A 115 6.94 -1.81 3.80
C ASN A 115 8.32 -1.26 3.40
N GLY A 116 9.41 -1.83 3.93
CA GLY A 116 10.78 -1.51 3.53
C GLY A 116 11.08 -1.77 2.04
N VAL A 117 10.43 -2.76 1.42
CA VAL A 117 10.55 -3.05 -0.02
C VAL A 117 9.95 -1.91 -0.84
N ALA A 118 8.77 -1.43 -0.46
CA ALA A 118 8.13 -0.30 -1.13
C ALA A 118 8.97 0.97 -1.03
N ALA A 119 9.51 1.29 0.16
CA ALA A 119 10.37 2.45 0.36
C ALA A 119 11.63 2.41 -0.53
N ARG A 120 12.24 1.23 -0.67
CA ARG A 120 13.38 1.03 -1.59
C ARG A 120 12.98 1.31 -3.03
N SER A 121 11.86 0.75 -3.50
CA SER A 121 11.38 0.95 -4.87
C SER A 121 11.08 2.41 -5.20
N PHE A 122 10.49 3.17 -4.27
CA PHE A 122 10.28 4.61 -4.46
C PHE A 122 11.59 5.38 -4.54
N SER A 123 12.53 5.10 -3.63
CA SER A 123 13.86 5.74 -3.63
C SER A 123 14.61 5.49 -4.94
N GLU A 124 14.60 4.25 -5.43
CA GLU A 124 15.32 3.85 -6.65
C GLU A 124 14.73 4.50 -7.91
N LYS A 125 13.41 4.55 -8.05
CA LYS A 125 12.75 5.20 -9.19
C LYS A 125 13.05 6.70 -9.24
N LEU A 126 12.95 7.38 -8.11
CA LEU A 126 13.17 8.83 -8.04
C LEU A 126 14.65 9.19 -8.22
N SER A 127 15.57 8.36 -7.72
CA SER A 127 17.01 8.56 -7.98
C SER A 127 17.39 8.43 -9.46
N ARG A 128 16.64 7.63 -10.24
CA ARG A 128 16.82 7.50 -11.70
C ARG A 128 16.21 8.66 -12.49
N GLU A 129 15.16 9.29 -11.98
CA GLU A 129 14.50 10.43 -12.61
C GLU A 129 15.21 11.77 -12.32
N THR A 130 15.98 11.87 -11.22
CA THR A 130 16.69 13.10 -10.82
C THR A 130 17.89 13.46 -11.71
N VAL A 131 18.28 12.61 -12.67
CA VAL A 131 19.38 12.91 -13.61
C VAL A 131 18.93 13.71 -14.84
N THR A 132 17.63 13.87 -15.10
CA THR A 132 17.17 14.71 -16.22
C THR A 132 15.80 15.34 -15.98
N LYS A 133 15.81 16.68 -15.93
CA LYS A 133 14.71 17.65 -16.14
C LYS A 133 13.90 18.10 -14.92
N GLU A 134 13.66 19.42 -14.88
CA GLU A 134 12.61 20.09 -14.13
C GLU A 134 11.27 19.34 -14.26
N TYR A 135 10.71 18.91 -13.14
CA TYR A 135 9.43 18.21 -13.12
C TYR A 135 8.28 19.18 -12.87
N GLN A 136 7.44 19.36 -13.88
CA GLN A 136 6.01 19.54 -13.69
C GLN A 136 5.46 18.30 -12.96
N VAL A 137 4.74 18.54 -11.86
CA VAL A 137 4.08 17.52 -11.06
C VAL A 137 2.99 16.86 -11.90
N TYR A 138 3.29 15.69 -12.47
CA TYR A 138 2.28 14.78 -13.02
C TYR A 138 1.98 13.65 -12.02
N PRO A 139 0.71 13.23 -11.88
CA PRO A 139 0.31 12.18 -10.97
C PRO A 139 0.93 10.84 -11.40
N LEU A 140 1.75 10.25 -10.52
CA LEU A 140 2.30 8.90 -10.68
C LEU A 140 1.17 7.87 -10.66
N CYS A 141 0.63 7.60 -11.84
CA CYS A 141 -0.40 6.59 -12.08
C CYS A 141 -0.03 5.80 -13.34
N HIS A 142 1.07 5.05 -13.31
CA HIS A 142 1.35 3.94 -14.23
C HIS A 142 2.46 3.06 -13.66
N LEU A 143 2.08 2.06 -12.86
CA LEU A 143 2.85 0.83 -12.73
C LEU A 143 2.32 -0.09 -13.83
N GLU A 144 2.86 0.05 -15.04
CA GLU A 144 2.55 -0.87 -16.14
C GLU A 144 3.09 -2.27 -15.83
N LYS A 145 2.21 -3.24 -16.09
CA LYS A 145 2.51 -4.67 -16.13
C LYS A 145 3.70 -4.90 -17.06
N ARG A 146 4.77 -5.54 -16.58
CA ARG A 146 5.64 -6.31 -17.47
C ARG A 146 4.93 -7.63 -17.74
N ALA A 147 4.27 -7.71 -18.88
CA ALA A 147 3.90 -8.97 -19.51
C ALA A 147 5.17 -9.63 -20.07
N GLU A 148 5.24 -10.95 -19.93
CA GLU A 148 6.09 -11.83 -20.73
C GLU A 148 5.74 -11.73 -22.23
#